data_AF-A0A0D2Y1W4-F1
#
_entry.id   AF-A0A0D2Y1W4-F1
#
_cell.length_a   1.000
_cell.length_b   1.000
_cell.length_c   1.000
_cell.angle_alpha   90.00
_cell.angle_beta   90.00
_cell.angle_gamma   90.00
#
_symmetry.space_group_name_H-M   'P 1'
#
loop_
_entity.id
_entity.type
_entity.pdbx_description
1 polymer ?
#
loop_
_entity_poly.entity_id
_entity_poly.type
_entity_poly.pdbx_seq_one_letter_code
_entity_poly.pdbx_strand_id
1 'polypeptide(L)'
;MSLGDILQGDFFTEYIKKGDIMMLSEGQTAVSTLFTLREGILAMFVDKETYERAGLVGKPYGAKGGRGSKPRWVVTYNLRDPSMLRGHKGYDRLIYACKSVFTQPMTWLFCNSTTQSKHNQAL
;
A
#
# COMPACT_ATOMS: atom_id res chain seq x y z
N MET A 1 7.61 -10.76 0.99
CA MET A 1 7.48 -9.59 1.90
C MET A 1 6.00 -9.32 2.12
N SER A 2 5.55 -9.19 3.36
CA SER A 2 4.19 -8.75 3.67
C SER A 2 4.05 -7.23 3.48
N LEU A 3 2.81 -6.74 3.46
CA LEU A 3 2.57 -5.29 3.51
C LEU A 3 3.13 -4.67 4.80
N GLY A 4 3.05 -5.40 5.92
CA GLY A 4 3.58 -4.95 7.21
C GLY A 4 5.10 -4.76 7.22
N ASP A 5 5.84 -5.56 6.45
CA ASP A 5 7.30 -5.44 6.30
C ASP A 5 7.67 -4.17 5.51
N ILE A 6 6.87 -3.82 4.50
CA ILE A 6 7.06 -2.62 3.67
C ILE A 6 6.78 -1.33 4.46
N LEU A 7 5.78 -1.35 5.33
CA LEU A 7 5.32 -0.18 6.08
C LEU A 7 6.09 0.08 7.37
N GLN A 8 7.16 -0.66 7.63
CA GLN A 8 7.96 -0.55 8.85
C GLN A 8 9.46 -0.56 8.55
N GLY A 9 10.24 -0.15 9.55
CA GLY A 9 11.70 -0.21 9.51
C GLY A 9 12.31 0.68 8.42
N ASP A 10 13.50 0.27 7.98
CA ASP A 10 14.31 1.05 7.06
C ASP A 10 13.68 1.13 5.67
N PHE A 11 12.95 0.10 5.24
CA PHE A 11 12.27 0.11 3.95
C PHE A 11 11.28 1.28 3.83
N PHE A 12 10.44 1.44 4.85
CA PHE A 12 9.46 2.53 4.90
C PHE A 12 10.14 3.91 4.87
N THR A 13 11.23 4.06 5.62
CA THR A 13 11.93 5.35 5.73
C THR A 13 12.69 5.69 4.44
N GLU A 14 13.50 4.77 3.94
CA GLU A 14 14.41 5.03 2.83
C GLU A 14 13.67 5.07 1.49
N TYR A 15 12.79 4.11 1.22
CA TYR A 15 12.16 4.02 -0.11
C TYR A 15 10.82 4.77 -0.21
N ILE A 16 10.04 4.84 0.87
CA ILE A 16 8.68 5.42 0.82
C ILE A 16 8.69 6.88 1.25
N LYS A 17 9.28 7.19 2.41
CA LYS A 17 9.32 8.55 2.94
C LYS A 17 10.27 9.44 2.15
N LYS A 18 11.49 8.95 1.86
CA LYS A 18 12.56 9.74 1.20
C LYS A 18 12.68 9.44 -0.29
N GLY A 19 12.66 8.17 -0.68
CA GLY A 19 12.90 7.72 -2.06
C GLY A 19 11.71 7.87 -2.99
N ASP A 20 11.92 7.54 -4.27
CA ASP A 20 10.88 7.48 -5.30
C ASP A 20 10.77 6.07 -5.86
N ILE A 21 9.71 5.37 -5.44
CA ILE A 21 9.44 4.00 -5.85
C ILE A 21 8.01 3.83 -6.35
N MET A 22 7.84 2.80 -7.17
CA MET A 22 6.54 2.23 -7.51
C MET A 22 6.54 0.75 -7.12
N MET A 23 5.46 0.32 -6.47
CA MET A 23 5.23 -1.10 -6.17
C MET A 23 3.83 -1.54 -6.53
N LEU A 24 3.73 -2.77 -7.01
CA LEU A 24 2.47 -3.45 -7.31
C LEU A 24 2.56 -4.87 -6.76
N SER A 25 1.64 -5.24 -5.87
CA SER A 25 1.56 -6.64 -5.44
C SER A 25 0.95 -7.50 -6.56
N GLU A 26 1.14 -8.81 -6.46
CA GLU A 26 0.28 -9.74 -7.19
C GLU A 26 -1.20 -9.53 -6.83
N GLY A 27 -2.10 -9.85 -7.76
CA GLY A 27 -3.53 -9.76 -7.59
C GLY A 27 -4.24 -9.00 -8.70
N GLN A 28 -5.56 -8.87 -8.57
CA GLN A 28 -6.42 -8.15 -9.53
C GLN A 28 -7.53 -7.42 -8.78
N THR A 29 -7.73 -6.13 -9.09
CA THR A 29 -8.68 -5.25 -8.38
C THR A 29 -10.10 -5.80 -8.28
N ALA A 30 -10.56 -6.55 -9.28
CA ALA A 30 -11.90 -7.11 -9.37
C ALA A 30 -12.06 -8.46 -8.64
N VAL A 31 -10.97 -9.17 -8.34
CA VAL A 31 -11.02 -10.59 -7.94
C VAL A 31 -10.34 -10.85 -6.60
N SER A 32 -9.16 -10.28 -6.38
CA SER A 32 -8.31 -10.57 -5.21
C SER A 32 -7.77 -9.31 -4.57
N THR A 33 -7.16 -9.44 -3.40
CA THR A 33 -6.49 -8.30 -2.76
C THR A 33 -5.34 -7.80 -3.63
N LEU A 34 -5.28 -6.49 -3.83
CA LEU A 34 -4.21 -5.84 -4.59
C LEU A 34 -3.72 -4.61 -3.83
N PHE A 35 -2.40 -4.45 -3.75
CA PHE A 35 -1.76 -3.28 -3.19
C PHE A 35 -0.97 -2.54 -4.27
N THR A 36 -1.17 -1.24 -4.35
CA THR A 36 -0.36 -0.35 -5.19
C THR A 36 0.27 0.73 -4.34
N LEU A 37 1.55 0.99 -4.57
CA LEU A 37 2.26 2.10 -3.97
C LEU A 37 2.90 2.94 -5.08
N ARG A 38 2.53 4.21 -5.17
CA ARG A 38 3.09 5.15 -6.16
C ARG A 38 3.12 6.54 -5.55
N GLU A 39 4.27 7.22 -5.66
CA GLU A 39 4.44 8.60 -5.14
C GLU A 39 4.07 8.73 -3.65
N GLY A 40 4.37 7.69 -2.86
CA GLY A 40 4.01 7.64 -1.43
C GLY A 40 2.54 7.35 -1.13
N ILE A 41 1.69 7.18 -2.15
CA ILE A 41 0.28 6.82 -1.98
C ILE A 41 0.11 5.31 -2.02
N LEU A 42 -0.29 4.73 -0.89
CA LEU A 42 -0.74 3.34 -0.81
C LEU A 42 -2.23 3.27 -1.10
N ALA A 43 -2.62 2.48 -2.10
CA ALA A 43 -4.00 2.07 -2.31
C ALA A 43 -4.14 0.55 -2.15
N MET A 44 -5.17 0.15 -1.41
CA MET A 44 -5.46 -1.24 -1.08
C MET A 44 -6.84 -1.57 -1.60
N PHE A 45 -6.91 -2.48 -2.57
CA PHE A 45 -8.16 -2.97 -3.16
C PHE A 45 -8.49 -4.30 -2.52
N VAL A 46 -9.63 -4.37 -1.85
CA VAL A 46 -10.02 -5.52 -1.04
C VAL A 46 -11.50 -5.87 -1.27
N ASP A 47 -11.89 -7.09 -0.91
CA ASP A 47 -13.30 -7.44 -0.82
C ASP A 47 -13.93 -6.88 0.46
N LYS A 48 -15.25 -7.06 0.55
CA LYS A 48 -16.05 -6.61 1.70
C LYS A 48 -15.56 -7.20 3.03
N GLU A 49 -15.34 -8.52 3.07
CA GLU A 49 -15.00 -9.22 4.31
C GLU A 49 -13.63 -8.74 4.84
N THR A 50 -12.65 -8.65 3.96
CA THR A 50 -11.31 -8.16 4.29
C THR A 50 -11.35 -6.70 4.72
N TYR A 51 -12.14 -5.86 4.04
CA TYR A 51 -12.35 -4.46 4.42
C TYR A 51 -12.93 -4.32 5.83
N GLU A 52 -14.02 -5.04 6.13
CA GLU A 52 -14.70 -5.00 7.42
C GLU A 52 -13.79 -5.51 8.55
N ARG A 53 -13.07 -6.61 8.32
CA ARG A 53 -12.08 -7.15 9.27
C ARG A 53 -10.90 -6.22 9.52
N ALA A 54 -10.43 -5.51 8.49
CA ALA A 54 -9.32 -4.58 8.63
C ALA A 54 -9.70 -3.33 9.43
N GLY A 55 -10.99 -2.98 9.50
CA GLY A 55 -11.48 -1.83 10.27
C GLY A 55 -10.91 -0.50 9.80
N LEU A 56 -10.54 -0.40 8.51
CA LEU A 56 -9.94 0.78 7.92
C LEU A 56 -11.00 1.66 7.25
N VAL A 57 -10.69 2.94 7.07
CA VAL A 57 -11.60 3.88 6.41
C VAL A 57 -11.36 3.82 4.90
N GLY A 58 -12.34 3.33 4.16
CA GLY A 58 -12.30 3.23 2.71
C GLY A 58 -13.62 3.64 2.07
N LYS A 59 -13.68 3.49 0.74
CA LYS A 59 -14.88 3.75 -0.05
C LYS A 59 -15.17 2.59 -1.01
N PRO A 60 -16.43 2.38 -1.40
CA PRO A 60 -16.75 1.41 -2.44
C PRO A 60 -15.96 1.68 -3.73
N TYR A 61 -15.55 0.61 -4.39
CA TYR A 61 -14.77 0.60 -5.63
C TYR A 61 -15.43 -0.30 -6.67
N GLY A 62 -15.34 0.09 -7.94
CA GLY A 62 -15.93 -0.64 -9.07
C GLY A 62 -17.37 -0.23 -9.40
N ALA A 63 -17.92 -0.84 -10.45
CA ALA A 63 -19.25 -0.53 -10.97
C ALA A 63 -20.35 -0.86 -9.95
N LYS A 64 -21.30 0.06 -9.77
CA LYS A 64 -22.50 -0.18 -8.97
C LYS A 64 -23.48 -1.02 -9.79
N GLY A 65 -23.73 -2.27 -9.40
CA GLY A 65 -24.95 -2.98 -9.78
C GLY A 65 -24.93 -3.85 -11.04
N GLY A 66 -23.82 -4.51 -11.38
CA GLY A 66 -23.83 -5.59 -12.37
C GLY A 66 -24.24 -6.93 -11.75
N ARG A 67 -25.09 -7.73 -12.43
CA ARG A 67 -25.36 -9.12 -12.02
C ARG A 67 -24.03 -9.89 -11.95
N GLY A 68 -23.65 -10.34 -10.77
CA GLY A 68 -22.44 -11.16 -10.54
C GLY A 68 -21.17 -10.41 -10.13
N SER A 69 -21.16 -9.08 -10.08
CA SER A 69 -19.98 -8.34 -9.61
C SER A 69 -19.91 -8.34 -8.08
N LYS A 70 -18.85 -8.90 -7.50
CA LYS A 70 -18.62 -8.82 -6.05
C LYS A 70 -18.30 -7.37 -5.65
N PRO A 71 -18.85 -6.85 -4.56
CA PRO A 71 -18.56 -5.49 -4.11
C PRO A 71 -17.11 -5.40 -3.63
N ARG A 72 -16.45 -4.28 -3.96
CA ARG A 72 -15.03 -4.03 -3.66
C ARG A 72 -14.88 -2.70 -2.92
N TRP A 73 -13.80 -2.59 -2.15
CA TRP A 73 -13.44 -1.36 -1.43
C TRP A 73 -12.02 -0.96 -1.79
N VAL A 74 -11.80 0.36 -1.81
CA VAL A 74 -10.47 0.94 -1.87
C VAL A 74 -10.21 1.72 -0.59
N VAL A 75 -9.09 1.42 0.04
CA VAL A 75 -8.54 2.15 1.19
C VAL A 75 -7.27 2.84 0.73
N THR A 76 -7.09 4.12 1.05
CA THR A 76 -5.96 4.91 0.56
C THR A 76 -5.28 5.66 1.70
N TYR A 77 -3.94 5.65 1.69
CA TYR A 77 -3.10 6.39 2.63
C TYR A 77 -2.04 7.19 1.87
N ASN A 78 -1.88 8.46 2.22
CA ASN A 78 -0.67 9.19 1.87
C ASN A 78 0.41 8.88 2.91
N LEU A 79 1.30 7.95 2.59
CA LEU A 79 2.34 7.48 3.51
C LEU A 79 3.40 8.54 3.80
N ARG A 80 3.47 9.64 3.04
CA ARG A 80 4.39 10.76 3.30
C ARG A 80 3.82 11.83 4.22
N ASP A 81 2.53 11.75 4.54
CA ASP A 81 1.90 12.66 5.49
C ASP A 81 2.58 12.56 6.88
N PRO A 82 2.73 13.69 7.62
CA PRO A 82 3.29 13.68 8.97
C PRO A 82 2.54 12.76 9.95
N SER A 83 1.24 12.53 9.75
CA SER A 83 0.44 11.59 10.55
C SER A 83 0.74 10.12 10.27
N MET A 84 1.55 9.80 9.25
CA MET A 84 1.98 8.44 8.92
C MET A 84 3.31 8.10 9.61
N LEU A 85 3.31 8.21 10.93
CA LEU A 85 4.43 7.92 11.82
C LEU A 85 3.93 7.13 13.05
N ARG A 86 4.81 6.35 13.68
CA ARG A 86 4.48 5.59 14.91
C ARG A 86 3.89 6.50 15.98
N GLY A 87 2.83 6.04 16.65
CA GLY A 87 2.14 6.79 17.71
C GLY A 87 0.98 7.65 17.22
N HIS A 88 0.83 7.85 15.91
CA HIS A 88 -0.36 8.46 15.35
C HIS A 88 -1.43 7.41 15.08
N LYS A 89 -2.66 7.67 15.55
CA LYS A 89 -3.79 6.74 15.47
C LYS A 89 -4.05 6.17 14.07
N GLY A 90 -3.89 6.98 13.02
CA GLY A 90 -4.09 6.55 11.63
C GLY A 90 -3.06 5.51 11.19
N TYR A 91 -1.78 5.78 11.46
CA TYR A 91 -0.69 4.85 11.18
C TYR A 91 -0.77 3.59 12.04
N ASP A 92 -1.01 3.73 13.34
CA ASP A 92 -1.08 2.57 14.25
C ASP A 92 -2.23 1.63 13.87
N ARG A 93 -3.37 2.17 13.41
CA ARG A 93 -4.48 1.36 12.89
C ARG A 93 -4.10 0.62 11.59
N LEU A 94 -3.38 1.27 10.68
CA LEU A 94 -2.88 0.62 9.46
C LEU A 94 -1.91 -0.52 9.81
N ILE A 95 -0.97 -0.29 10.73
CA ILE A 95 -0.02 -1.31 11.17
C ILE A 95 -0.73 -2.46 11.89
N TYR A 96 -1.75 -2.18 12.69
CA TYR A 96 -2.57 -3.22 13.31
C TYR A 96 -3.24 -4.11 12.25
N ALA A 97 -3.88 -3.53 11.24
CA ALA A 97 -4.48 -4.29 10.14
C ALA A 97 -3.44 -5.13 9.37
N CYS A 98 -2.20 -4.65 9.22
CA CYS A 98 -1.13 -5.44 8.62
C CYS A 98 -0.73 -6.66 9.48
N LYS A 99 -0.83 -6.55 10.80
CA LYS A 99 -0.50 -7.63 11.73
C LYS A 99 -1.63 -8.64 11.92
N SER A 100 -2.88 -8.26 11.70
CA SER A 100 -4.06 -9.12 11.97
C SER A 100 -4.79 -9.58 10.70
N VAL A 101 -4.72 -8.83 9.61
CA VAL A 101 -5.46 -9.11 8.36
C VAL A 101 -4.53 -9.31 7.17
N PHE A 102 -3.59 -8.39 6.94
CA PHE A 102 -2.66 -8.45 5.80
C PHE A 102 -1.34 -9.13 6.15
N THR A 103 -1.43 -10.29 6.80
CA THR A 103 -0.28 -11.02 7.36
C THR A 103 0.49 -11.81 6.32
N GLN A 104 -0.16 -12.16 5.21
CA GLN A 104 0.44 -13.02 4.19
C GLN A 104 1.52 -12.27 3.40
N PRO A 105 2.69 -12.88 3.17
CA PRO A 105 3.64 -12.38 2.19
C PRO A 105 3.01 -12.34 0.80
N MET A 106 3.36 -11.30 0.04
CA MET A 106 2.95 -11.15 -1.36
C MET A 106 4.19 -11.12 -2.25
N THR A 107 4.01 -11.49 -3.51
CA THR A 107 4.94 -11.19 -4.61
C THR A 107 4.75 -9.74 -5.02
N TRP A 108 5.85 -9.01 -5.23
CA TRP A 108 5.83 -7.59 -5.57
C TRP A 108 6.63 -7.33 -6.84
N LEU A 109 6.02 -6.59 -7.77
CA LEU A 109 6.78 -5.81 -8.75
C LEU A 109 7.27 -4.54 -8.03
N PHE A 110 8.57 -4.29 -8.09
CA PHE A 110 9.23 -3.14 -7.46
C PHE A 110 10.06 -2.38 -8.51
N CYS A 111 9.83 -1.08 -8.61
CA CYS A 111 10.58 -0.16 -9.47
C CYS A 111 11.10 0.99 -8.62
N ASN A 112 12.41 1.27 -8.71
CA ASN A 112 13.03 2.42 -8.07
C ASN A 112 13.47 3.42 -9.14
N SER A 113 12.89 4.63 -9.09
CA SER A 113 13.13 5.70 -10.05
C SER A 113 14.25 6.64 -9.62
N THR A 114 14.91 6.36 -8.49
CA THR A 114 16.08 7.13 -8.05
C THR A 114 17.19 6.96 -9.07
N THR A 115 17.27 7.88 -10.02
CA THR A 115 18.38 7.97 -10.95
C THR A 115 19.64 8.18 -10.13
N GLN A 116 20.51 7.17 -10.07
CA GLN A 116 21.92 7.44 -9.85
C GLN A 116 22.39 8.23 -11.06
N SER A 117 22.20 9.56 -11.02
CA SER A 117 22.99 10.46 -11.82
C SER A 117 24.43 10.25 -11.36
N LYS A 118 25.13 9.34 -12.04
CA LYS A 118 26.59 9.31 -12.00
C LYS A 118 27.01 10.63 -12.62
N HIS A 119 27.14 11.65 -11.78
CA HIS A 119 27.79 12.88 -12.18
C HIS A 119 29.24 12.49 -12.48
N ASN A 120 29.56 12.39 -13.77
CA ASN A 120 30.93 12.36 -14.25
C ASN A 120 31.60 13.65 -13.74
N GLN A 121 32.36 13.54 -12.66
CA GLN A 121 33.46 14.45 -12.43
C GLN A 121 34.54 14.06 -13.45
N ALA A 122 34.47 14.68 -14.63
CA ALA A 122 35.63 14.82 -15.49
C ALA A 122 36.32 16.13 -15.14
N LEU A 123 37.62 16.00 -14.91
CA LEU A 123 38.62 16.97 -14.47
C LEU A 123 38.62 18.28 -15.27
#